data_AF-A0A7Y2G1I1-F1
#
_entry.id   AF-A0A7Y2G1I1-F1
#
_cell.length_a   1.000
_cell.length_b   1.000
_cell.length_c   1.000
_cell.angle_alpha   90.00
_cell.angle_beta   90.00
_cell.angle_gamma   90.00
#
_symmetry.space_group_name_H-M   'P 1'
#
loop_
_entity.id
_entity.type
_entity.pdbx_description
1 polymer ?
#
loop_
_entity_poly.entity_id
_entity_poly.type
_entity_poly.pdbx_seq_one_letter_code
_entity_poly.pdbx_strand_id
1 'polypeptide(L)'
;EGLANPSAAILSAAMLLENVGEADAAAGVRSALNKVLASGLRTSDMHAPGTTLATTVEFGAAVAGEIAVVSGSRNGHSEKTKHSISS
;
A
#
# COMPACT_ATOMS: atom_id res chain seq x y z
N GLU A 1 15.30 14.11 -15.17
CA GLU A 1 14.09 14.22 -14.32
C GLU A 1 13.35 12.88 -14.25
N GLY A 2 12.85 12.47 -13.07
CA GLY A 2 11.96 11.30 -12.94
C GLY A 2 12.60 9.92 -12.73
N LEU A 3 13.85 9.86 -12.25
CA LEU A 3 14.56 8.60 -11.92
C LEU A 3 14.79 8.41 -10.41
N ALA A 4 14.36 9.38 -9.60
CA ALA A 4 14.53 9.36 -8.16
C ALA A 4 13.59 8.34 -7.50
N ASN A 5 14.01 7.81 -6.37
CA ASN A 5 13.21 6.91 -5.54
C ASN A 5 12.13 7.68 -4.75
N PRO A 6 10.82 7.46 -5.01
CA PRO A 6 9.77 8.12 -4.26
C PRO A 6 9.44 7.45 -2.91
N SER A 7 10.06 6.31 -2.58
CA SER A 7 9.68 5.48 -1.42
C SER A 7 9.74 6.24 -0.09
N ALA A 8 10.76 7.07 0.12
CA ALA A 8 10.89 7.86 1.35
C ALA A 8 9.74 8.87 1.50
N ALA A 9 9.37 9.56 0.42
CA ALA A 9 8.25 10.50 0.44
C ALA A 9 6.91 9.78 0.68
N ILE A 10 6.71 8.60 0.08
CA ILE A 10 5.53 7.76 0.28
C ILE A 10 5.43 7.30 1.75
N LEU A 11 6.53 6.87 2.36
CA LEU A 11 6.56 6.49 3.76
C LEU A 11 6.28 7.68 4.70
N SER A 12 6.84 8.85 4.40
CA SER A 12 6.52 10.09 5.13
C SER A 12 5.03 10.44 5.05
N ALA A 13 4.38 10.22 3.90
CA ALA A 13 2.93 10.41 3.77
C ALA A 13 2.14 9.40 4.61
N ALA A 14 2.57 8.14 4.67
CA ALA A 14 1.96 7.14 5.55
C ALA A 14 2.11 7.51 7.05
N MET A 15 3.27 8.02 7.44
CA MET A 15 3.49 8.54 8.80
C MET A 15 2.60 9.76 9.11
N LEU A 16 2.42 10.66 8.13
CA LEU A 16 1.51 11.79 8.27
C LEU A 16 0.06 11.33 8.47
N LEU A 17 -0.41 10.37 7.67
CA LEU A 17 -1.75 9.77 7.80
C LEU A 17 -1.97 9.21 9.20
N GLU A 18 -1.00 8.43 9.70
CA GLU A 18 -1.04 7.89 11.06
C GLU A 18 -1.10 8.99 12.13
N ASN A 19 -0.33 10.06 11.97
CA ASN A 19 -0.33 11.20 12.89
C ASN A 19 -1.66 11.97 12.91
N VAL A 20 -2.41 11.99 11.80
CA VAL A 20 -3.74 12.62 11.74
C VAL A 20 -4.88 11.66 12.09
N GLY A 21 -4.58 10.45 12.58
CA GLY A 21 -5.56 9.46 13.02
C GLY A 21 -6.04 8.50 11.93
N GLU A 22 -5.50 8.58 10.71
CA GLU A 22 -5.85 7.75 9.56
C GLU A 22 -5.00 6.46 9.50
N ALA A 23 -5.02 5.69 10.59
CA ALA A 23 -4.17 4.49 10.74
C ALA A 23 -4.42 3.43 9.66
N ASP A 24 -5.68 3.22 9.27
CA ASP A 24 -6.07 2.28 8.22
C ASP A 24 -5.55 2.70 6.84
N ALA A 25 -5.60 4.00 6.53
CA ALA A 25 -5.05 4.54 5.28
C ALA A 25 -3.53 4.41 5.27
N ALA A 26 -2.86 4.74 6.38
CA ALA A 26 -1.42 4.57 6.55
C ALA A 26 -0.98 3.10 6.36
N ALA A 27 -1.71 2.15 6.94
CA ALA A 27 -1.48 0.72 6.75
C ALA A 27 -1.67 0.30 5.28
N GLY A 28 -2.70 0.82 4.61
CA GLY A 28 -2.93 0.59 3.18
C GLY A 28 -1.75 1.04 2.31
N VAL A 29 -1.24 2.25 2.53
CA VAL A 29 -0.07 2.79 1.79
C VAL A 29 1.17 1.94 2.03
N ARG A 30 1.48 1.58 3.29
CA ARG A 30 2.63 0.73 3.63
C ARG A 30 2.53 -0.66 3.00
N SER A 31 1.34 -1.27 3.04
CA SER A 31 1.09 -2.56 2.41
C SER A 31 1.27 -2.51 0.90
N ALA A 32 0.72 -1.48 0.25
CA ALA A 32 0.86 -1.27 -1.20
C ALA A 32 2.32 -1.12 -1.63
N LEU A 33 3.10 -0.31 -0.90
CA LEU A 33 4.53 -0.15 -1.17
C LEU A 33 5.27 -1.50 -1.03
N ASN A 34 4.98 -2.26 0.02
CA ASN A 34 5.60 -3.58 0.21
C ASN A 34 5.27 -4.56 -0.93
N LYS A 35 4.03 -4.54 -1.45
CA LYS A 35 3.63 -5.39 -2.58
C LYS A 35 4.36 -5.01 -3.87
N VAL A 36 4.46 -3.72 -4.18
CA VAL A 36 5.24 -3.23 -5.33
C VAL A 36 6.70 -3.60 -5.20
N LEU A 37 7.26 -3.49 -3.98
CA LEU A 37 8.63 -3.92 -3.77
C LEU A 37 8.79 -5.44 -3.90
N ALA A 38 7.80 -6.23 -3.49
CA ALA A 38 7.81 -7.68 -3.62
C ALA A 38 7.62 -8.17 -5.06
N SER A 39 6.98 -7.38 -5.94
CA SER A 39 6.84 -7.71 -7.37
C SER A 39 8.13 -7.55 -8.16
N GLY A 40 9.20 -7.04 -7.53
CA GLY A 40 10.49 -6.82 -8.17
C GLY A 40 10.61 -5.47 -8.88
N LEU A 41 9.64 -4.56 -8.73
CA LEU A 41 9.76 -3.19 -9.26
C LEU A 41 10.77 -2.38 -8.43
N ARG A 42 11.73 -1.72 -9.08
CA ARG A 42 12.82 -0.97 -8.45
C ARG A 42 13.11 0.33 -9.19
N THR A 43 13.41 1.40 -8.46
CA THR A 43 14.03 2.60 -9.03
C THR A 43 15.53 2.42 -9.23
N SER A 44 16.16 3.35 -9.95
CA SER A 44 17.56 3.23 -10.39
C SER A 44 18.57 2.95 -9.27
N ASP A 45 18.35 3.50 -8.09
CA ASP A 45 19.17 3.32 -6.88
C ASP A 45 19.05 1.93 -6.25
N MET A 46 17.94 1.23 -6.48
CA MET A 46 17.66 -0.09 -5.92
C MET A 46 17.66 -1.20 -6.96
N HIS A 47 18.02 -0.90 -8.21
CA HIS A 47 17.94 -1.84 -9.32
C HIS A 47 19.02 -2.92 -9.21
N ALA A 48 18.61 -4.18 -9.39
CA ALA A 48 19.47 -5.34 -9.35
C ALA A 48 19.08 -6.36 -10.45
N PRO A 49 19.97 -7.29 -10.84
CA PRO A 49 19.61 -8.36 -11.77
C PRO A 49 18.34 -9.10 -11.32
N GLY A 50 17.43 -9.36 -12.26
CA GLY A 50 16.15 -10.02 -11.97
C GLY A 50 15.05 -9.09 -11.43
N THR A 51 15.27 -7.78 -11.41
CA THR A 51 14.26 -6.76 -11.06
C THR A 51 13.84 -5.95 -12.28
N THR A 52 12.70 -5.28 -12.21
CA THR A 52 12.21 -4.37 -13.25
C THR A 52 12.54 -2.94 -12.87
N LEU A 53 13.29 -2.25 -13.72
CA LEU A 53 13.58 -0.82 -13.53
C LEU A 53 12.33 0.01 -13.80
N ALA A 54 12.02 0.94 -12.91
CA ALA A 54 10.91 1.89 -13.02
C ALA A 54 11.40 3.33 -12.87
N THR A 55 10.71 4.23 -13.55
CA THR A 55 10.75 5.67 -13.28
C THR A 55 10.03 6.01 -11.98
N THR A 56 10.22 7.24 -11.48
CA THR A 56 9.50 7.77 -10.32
C THR A 56 7.98 7.69 -10.52
N VAL A 57 7.50 7.97 -11.74
CA VAL A 57 6.07 8.00 -12.06
C VAL A 57 5.50 6.58 -12.10
N GLU A 58 6.15 5.65 -12.79
CA GLU A 58 5.70 4.25 -12.85
C GLU A 58 5.67 3.61 -11.46
N PHE A 59 6.69 3.88 -10.64
CA PHE A 59 6.74 3.37 -9.27
C PHE A 59 5.58 3.94 -8.42
N GLY A 60 5.35 5.26 -8.47
CA GLY A 60 4.24 5.88 -7.75
C GLY A 60 2.86 5.39 -8.21
N ALA A 61 2.68 5.22 -9.52
CA ALA A 61 1.44 4.69 -10.11
C ALA A 61 1.18 3.24 -9.68
N ALA A 62 2.21 2.39 -9.65
CA ALA A 62 2.09 1.02 -9.17
C ALA A 62 1.64 0.97 -7.70
N VAL A 63 2.22 1.83 -6.84
CA VAL A 63 1.83 1.90 -5.43
C VAL A 63 0.37 2.36 -5.29
N ALA A 64 -0.04 3.39 -6.03
CA ALA A 64 -1.42 3.86 -6.02
C ALA A 64 -2.42 2.78 -6.49
N GLY A 65 -2.06 1.99 -7.52
CA GLY A 65 -2.88 0.88 -8.00
C GLY A 65 -3.11 -0.21 -6.94
N GLU A 66 -2.09 -0.57 -6.18
CA GLU A 66 -2.19 -1.57 -5.10
C GLU A 66 -3.12 -1.13 -3.96
N ILE A 67 -3.22 0.18 -3.67
CA ILE A 67 -4.15 0.71 -2.66
C ILE A 67 -5.60 0.49 -3.07
N ALA A 68 -5.93 0.74 -4.35
CA ALA A 68 -7.28 0.59 -4.88
C ALA A 68 -7.80 -0.86 -4.78
N VAL A 69 -6.91 -1.85 -4.90
CA VAL A 69 -7.24 -3.28 -4.82
C VAL A 69 -7.52 -3.72 -3.37
N VAL A 70 -6.82 -3.16 -2.38
CA VAL A 70 -6.96 -3.54 -0.95
C VAL A 70 -8.29 -3.07 -0.35
N SER A 71 -8.83 -1.94 -0.80
CA SER A 71 -10.12 -1.43 -0.34
C SER A 71 -11.30 -2.34 -0.68
N GLY A 72 -11.17 -3.24 -1.67
CA GLY A 72 -12.21 -4.18 -2.08
C GLY A 72 -12.31 -5.47 -1.24
N SER A 73 -11.33 -5.79 -0.40
CA SER A 73 -11.26 -7.09 0.31
C SER A 73 -11.62 -7.04 1.81
N ARG A 74 -11.97 -5.87 2.36
CA ARG A 74 -12.25 -5.73 3.82
C ARG A 74 -13.71 -5.95 4.26
N ASN A 75 -14.63 -6.39 3.39
CA ASN A 75 -16.04 -6.66 3.76
C ASN A 75 -16.29 -8.09 4.28
N GLY A 76 -15.54 -8.53 5.30
CA GLY A 76 -15.64 -9.89 5.82
C GLY A 76 -15.35 -10.02 7.30
N HIS A 77 -16.13 -9.36 8.16
CA HIS A 77 -16.30 -9.78 9.55
C HIS A 77 -17.79 -9.85 9.88
N SER A 78 -18.30 -11.09 9.89
CA SER A 78 -19.64 -11.45 10.31
C SER A 78 -19.84 -11.04 11.76
N GLU A 79 -20.70 -10.05 11.97
CA GLU A 79 -21.45 -9.86 13.19
C GLU A 79 -22.30 -11.12 13.42
N LYS A 80 -21.94 -11.96 14.39
CA LYS A 80 -22.84 -12.96 14.99
C LYS A 80 -23.09 -12.54 16.43
N THR A 81 -23.93 -11.52 16.57
CA THR A 81 -24.59 -11.14 17.81
C THR A 81 -25.53 -12.26 18.26
N LYS A 82 -25.39 -12.64 19.52
CA LYS A 82 -26.28 -13.54 20.26
C LYS A 82 -27.66 -12.88 20.44
N HIS A 83 -28.76 -13.55 20.08
CA HIS A 83 -30.04 -13.65 20.84
C HIS A 83 -31.25 -13.95 19.93
N SER A 84 -31.86 -15.12 20.15
CA SER A 84 -33.30 -15.40 19.99
C SER A 84 -33.50 -16.76 20.67
N ILE A 85 -33.82 -16.85 21.96
CA ILE A 85 -35.15 -16.77 22.60
C ILE A 85 -36.24 -17.58 21.86
N SER A 86 -36.61 -18.68 22.53
CA SER A 86 -37.94 -19.31 22.62
C SER A 86 -38.47 -20.16 21.46
N SER A 87 -38.46 -21.49 21.65
CA SER A 87 -39.66 -22.29 21.97
C SER A 87 -39.25 -23.61 22.63
#